data_AF-F4R6F5-F1
#
_entry.id   AF-F4R6F5-F1
#
_cell.length_a   1.000
_cell.length_b   1.000
_cell.length_c   1.000
_cell.angle_alpha   90.00
_cell.angle_beta   90.00
_cell.angle_gamma   90.00
#
_symmetry.space_group_name_H-M   'P 1'
#
loop_
_entity.id
_entity.type
_entity.pdbx_description
1 polymer ?
#
loop_
_entity_poly.entity_id
_entity_poly.type
_entity_poly.pdbx_seq_one_letter_code
_entity_poly.pdbx_strand_id
1 'polypeptide(L)'
;MSYFLPHLPSGWHVDQAILAEENRVVIIRFGHDWDSECMRMDETLYGISEKVKNFAMIYLVDITKVPDFTKMYELYDPCTVMFFYRNKHIMIDLGTGNNNKINWAMDDKQEANIVETIYRGASKGRGLVVSPKDYSTRYKYCKSSQTSHLSSSCL
;
A
#
# COMPACT_ATOMS: atom_id res chain seq x y z
N MET A 1 15.16 -10.04 1.44
CA MET A 1 15.91 -9.10 0.57
C MET A 1 15.37 -9.26 -0.86
N SER A 2 14.40 -8.42 -1.25
CA SER A 2 13.91 -8.38 -2.63
C SER A 2 14.84 -7.45 -3.43
N TYR A 3 15.60 -8.01 -4.38
CA TYR A 3 16.61 -7.27 -5.15
C TYR A 3 16.04 -6.52 -6.37
N PHE A 4 14.74 -6.61 -6.60
CA PHE A 4 14.16 -6.25 -7.88
C PHE A 4 13.46 -4.89 -7.93
N LEU A 5 13.06 -4.35 -6.78
CA LEU A 5 12.42 -3.03 -6.67
C LEU A 5 13.39 -2.03 -6.02
N PRO A 6 13.36 -0.75 -6.44
CA PRO A 6 14.28 0.25 -5.92
C PRO A 6 13.98 0.60 -4.46
N HIS A 7 15.03 0.57 -3.63
CA HIS A 7 14.98 0.95 -2.22
C HIS A 7 15.35 2.41 -2.04
N LEU A 8 14.61 3.12 -1.19
CA LEU A 8 14.91 4.50 -0.82
C LEU A 8 15.65 4.53 0.52
N PRO A 9 16.92 4.97 0.56
CA PRO A 9 17.77 4.78 1.73
C PRO A 9 17.59 5.84 2.83
N SER A 10 16.91 6.96 2.54
CA SER A 10 16.68 8.04 3.52
C SER A 10 15.40 8.81 3.25
N GLY A 11 14.92 9.58 4.23
CA GLY A 11 13.71 10.39 4.10
C GLY A 11 13.77 11.41 2.97
N TRP A 12 14.96 11.98 2.73
CA TRP A 12 15.19 12.87 1.59
C TRP A 12 14.94 12.19 0.24
N HIS A 13 15.32 10.91 0.08
CA HIS A 13 15.05 10.18 -1.16
C HIS A 13 13.55 9.88 -1.33
N VAL A 14 12.82 9.69 -0.23
CA VAL A 14 11.35 9.55 -0.25
C VAL A 14 10.69 10.83 -0.73
N ASP A 15 11.04 11.97 -0.13
CA ASP A 15 10.49 13.27 -0.54
C ASP A 15 10.85 13.58 -2.00
N GLN A 16 12.09 13.34 -2.41
CA GLN A 16 12.53 13.58 -3.78
C GLN A 16 11.80 12.67 -4.78
N ALA A 17 11.60 11.39 -4.45
CA ALA A 17 10.86 10.47 -5.31
C ALA A 17 9.39 10.91 -5.50
N ILE A 18 8.75 11.42 -4.44
CA ILE A 18 7.38 11.92 -4.50
C ILE A 18 7.30 13.23 -5.31
N LEU A 19 8.28 14.12 -5.14
CA LEU A 19 8.31 15.43 -5.81
C LEU A 19 8.67 15.35 -7.29
N ALA A 20 9.55 14.42 -7.68
CA ALA A 20 10.05 14.32 -9.05
C ALA A 20 9.01 13.74 -10.02
N GLU A 21 8.01 13.01 -9.54
CA GLU A 21 7.02 12.36 -10.38
C GLU A 21 5.76 13.21 -10.56
N GLU A 22 5.64 13.82 -11.75
CA GLU A 22 4.51 14.69 -12.11
C GLU A 22 3.36 13.95 -12.82
N ASN A 23 3.69 12.85 -13.51
CA ASN A 23 2.75 12.14 -14.41
C ASN A 23 2.53 10.68 -14.04
N ARG A 24 3.17 10.18 -12.99
CA ARG A 24 3.03 8.79 -12.52
C ARG A 24 2.64 8.77 -11.05
N VAL A 25 1.91 7.72 -10.68
CA VAL A 25 1.61 7.42 -9.28
C VAL A 25 2.87 6.88 -8.62
N VAL A 26 3.28 7.47 -7.51
CA VAL A 26 4.37 6.96 -6.68
C VAL A 26 3.76 6.04 -5.64
N ILE A 27 4.12 4.76 -5.70
CA ILE A 27 3.69 3.71 -4.78
C ILE A 27 4.86 3.45 -3.85
N ILE A 28 4.64 3.59 -2.55
CA ILE A 28 5.68 3.36 -1.55
C ILE A 28 5.22 2.28 -0.59
N ARG A 29 5.98 1.19 -0.52
CA ARG A 29 5.83 0.14 0.50
C ARG A 29 6.72 0.49 1.68
N PHE A 30 6.12 0.79 2.83
CA PHE A 30 6.82 0.91 4.10
C PHE A 30 6.68 -0.40 4.88
N GLY A 31 7.80 -0.95 5.31
CA GLY A 31 7.83 -2.16 6.14
C GLY A 31 9.24 -2.67 6.31
N HIS A 32 9.39 -3.97 6.58
CA HIS A 32 10.69 -4.61 6.71
C HIS A 32 10.87 -5.72 5.66
N ASP A 33 12.02 -5.77 4.99
CA ASP A 33 12.28 -6.76 3.93
C ASP A 33 12.34 -8.22 4.41
N TRP A 34 12.43 -8.42 5.72
CA TRP A 34 12.44 -9.73 6.37
C TRP A 34 11.07 -10.15 6.91
N ASP A 35 10.07 -9.26 6.86
CA ASP A 35 8.71 -9.59 7.27
C ASP A 35 8.00 -10.40 6.18
N SER A 36 7.25 -11.42 6.57
CA SER A 36 6.57 -12.33 5.65
C SER A 36 5.47 -11.66 4.83
N GLU A 37 4.77 -10.69 5.40
CA GLU A 37 3.71 -9.94 4.69
C GLU A 37 4.34 -8.94 3.71
N CYS A 38 5.47 -8.31 4.09
CA CYS A 38 6.25 -7.48 3.16
C CYS A 38 6.80 -8.29 1.99
N MET A 39 7.32 -9.49 2.22
CA MET A 39 7.82 -10.36 1.15
C MET A 39 6.73 -10.73 0.14
N ARG A 40 5.54 -11.09 0.63
CA ARG A 40 4.38 -11.36 -0.23
C ARG A 40 3.98 -10.13 -1.04
N MET A 41 3.91 -8.96 -0.39
CA MET A 41 3.58 -7.71 -1.08
C MET A 41 4.63 -7.35 -2.14
N ASP A 42 5.92 -7.52 -1.83
CA ASP A 42 7.02 -7.23 -2.75
C ASP A 42 6.96 -8.13 -4.00
N GLU A 43 6.63 -9.41 -3.84
CA GLU A 43 6.42 -10.33 -4.97
C GLU A 43 5.28 -9.84 -5.87
N THR A 44 4.16 -9.41 -5.29
CA THR A 44 3.03 -8.93 -6.08
C THR A 44 3.32 -7.59 -6.77
N LEU A 45 3.91 -6.65 -6.05
CA LEU A 45 4.37 -5.37 -6.58
C LEU A 45 5.38 -5.56 -7.72
N TYR A 46 6.27 -6.55 -7.60
CA TYR A 46 7.21 -6.90 -8.65
C TYR A 46 6.47 -7.46 -9.88
N GLY A 47 5.50 -8.36 -9.69
CA GLY A 47 4.69 -8.94 -10.77
C GLY A 47 3.88 -7.92 -11.58
N ILE A 48 3.48 -6.81 -10.95
CA ILE A 48 2.77 -5.71 -11.64
C ILE A 48 3.69 -4.60 -12.16
N SER A 49 4.91 -4.48 -11.64
CA SER A 49 5.83 -3.36 -11.90
C SER A 49 5.99 -3.04 -13.40
N GLU A 50 6.21 -4.08 -14.21
CA GLU A 50 6.41 -3.94 -15.66
C GLU A 50 5.13 -3.51 -16.40
N LYS A 51 3.96 -3.91 -15.89
CA LYS A 51 2.65 -3.57 -16.49
C LYS A 51 2.27 -2.12 -16.20
N VAL A 52 2.64 -1.61 -15.01
CA VAL A 52 2.24 -0.28 -14.54
C VAL A 52 3.29 0.80 -14.77
N LYS A 53 4.51 0.45 -15.25
CA LYS A 53 5.65 1.36 -15.42
C LYS A 53 5.37 2.68 -16.17
N ASN A 54 4.38 2.67 -17.06
CA ASN A 54 3.99 3.83 -17.86
C ASN A 54 3.24 4.89 -17.03
N PHE A 55 2.58 4.49 -15.93
CA PHE A 55 1.72 5.37 -15.13
C PHE A 55 1.95 5.25 -13.61
N ALA A 56 2.84 4.37 -13.16
CA ALA A 56 3.22 4.24 -11.76
C ALA A 56 4.70 3.85 -11.59
N MET A 57 5.27 4.25 -10.46
CA MET A 57 6.60 3.90 -9.98
C MET A 57 6.48 3.29 -8.59
N ILE A 58 7.20 2.20 -8.34
CA ILE A 58 7.15 1.46 -7.08
C ILE A 58 8.49 1.60 -6.37
N TYR A 59 8.43 1.97 -5.09
CA TYR A 59 9.59 2.08 -4.21
C TYR A 59 9.38 1.31 -2.91
N LEU A 60 10.48 0.83 -2.36
CA LEU A 60 10.52 0.16 -1.06
C LEU A 60 11.24 1.04 -0.03
N VAL A 61 10.69 1.09 1.18
CA VAL A 61 11.25 1.82 2.32
C VAL A 61 11.30 0.89 3.53
N ASP A 62 12.51 0.72 4.08
CA ASP A 62 12.70 0.04 5.35
C ASP A 62 12.50 1.03 6.51
N ILE A 63 11.47 0.81 7.32
CA ILE A 63 11.14 1.69 8.46
C ILE A 63 12.21 1.69 9.56
N THR A 64 13.09 0.69 9.59
CA THR A 64 14.26 0.70 10.51
C THR A 64 15.28 1.75 10.09
N LYS A 65 15.49 1.89 8.77
CA LYS A 65 16.47 2.80 8.18
C LYS A 65 15.92 4.22 8.09
N VAL A 66 14.62 4.33 7.81
CA VAL A 66 13.93 5.62 7.62
C VAL A 66 12.72 5.71 8.56
N PRO A 67 12.95 6.03 9.85
CA PRO A 67 11.88 6.13 10.85
C PRO A 67 11.09 7.45 10.78
N ASP A 68 11.54 8.43 9.96
CA ASP A 68 11.01 9.79 9.92
C ASP A 68 9.50 9.85 9.65
N PHE A 69 8.98 8.91 8.87
CA PHE A 69 7.57 8.85 8.46
C PHE A 69 6.69 8.00 9.38
N THR A 70 7.27 7.23 10.30
CA THR A 70 6.53 6.27 11.13
C THR A 70 5.45 6.95 11.96
N LYS A 71 5.77 8.08 12.60
CA LYS A 71 4.82 8.86 13.39
C LYS A 71 3.86 9.66 12.51
N MET A 72 4.35 10.22 11.40
CA MET A 72 3.55 11.09 10.52
C MET A 72 2.44 10.30 9.82
N TYR A 73 2.76 9.10 9.34
CA TYR A 73 1.82 8.24 8.64
C TYR A 73 1.23 7.14 9.52
N GLU A 74 1.49 7.11 10.84
CA GLU A 74 0.95 6.10 11.77
C GLU A 74 1.27 4.66 11.31
N LEU A 75 2.54 4.39 10.98
CA LEU A 75 3.00 3.10 10.45
C LEU A 75 3.20 2.08 11.59
N TYR A 76 2.10 1.52 12.09
CA TYR A 76 2.12 0.49 13.15
C TYR A 76 2.03 -0.94 12.61
N ASP A 77 1.51 -1.11 11.39
CA ASP A 77 1.36 -2.40 10.73
C ASP A 77 2.69 -2.87 10.12
N PRO A 78 2.93 -4.19 10.02
CA PRO A 78 4.20 -4.73 9.50
C PRO A 78 4.47 -4.37 8.04
N CYS A 79 3.42 -4.29 7.22
CA CYS A 79 3.48 -3.90 5.81
C CYS A 79 2.42 -2.84 5.55
N THR A 80 2.81 -1.72 4.96
CA THR A 80 1.88 -0.66 4.55
C THR A 80 2.25 -0.14 3.17
N VAL A 81 1.25 0.07 2.33
CA VAL A 81 1.41 0.65 1.00
C VAL A 81 0.62 1.94 0.92
N MET A 82 1.30 3.00 0.46
CA MET A 82 0.74 4.33 0.29
C MET A 82 0.91 4.80 -1.16
N PHE A 83 0.01 5.68 -1.60
CA PHE A 83 -0.05 6.17 -2.97
C PHE A 83 0.08 7.69 -2.99
N PHE A 84 0.97 8.20 -3.83
CA PHE A 84 1.17 9.62 -4.03
C PHE A 84 1.05 9.98 -5.51
N TYR A 85 0.56 11.18 -5.80
CA TYR A 85 0.50 11.73 -7.14
C TYR A 85 0.66 13.24 -7.06
N ARG A 86 1.67 13.81 -7.75
CA ARG A 86 1.97 15.25 -7.76
C ARG A 86 2.09 15.83 -6.34
N ASN A 87 2.91 15.22 -5.49
CA ASN A 87 3.11 15.61 -4.09
C ASN A 87 1.83 15.61 -3.23
N LYS A 88 0.80 14.85 -3.64
CA LYS A 88 -0.42 14.65 -2.85
C LYS A 88 -0.58 13.18 -2.53
N HIS A 89 -0.86 12.90 -1.26
CA HIS A 89 -1.30 11.59 -0.81
C HIS A 89 -2.70 11.29 -1.37
N ILE A 90 -2.88 10.14 -2.02
CA ILE A 90 -4.14 9.72 -2.61
C ILE A 90 -4.77 8.65 -1.73
N MET A 91 -5.95 8.99 -1.17
CA MET A 91 -6.74 8.06 -0.40
C MET A 91 -7.50 7.11 -1.33
N ILE A 92 -7.64 5.85 -0.92
CA ILE A 92 -8.41 4.85 -1.64
C ILE A 92 -9.47 4.23 -0.74
N ASP A 93 -10.72 4.28 -1.17
CA ASP A 93 -11.80 3.55 -0.53
C ASP A 93 -11.87 2.13 -1.09
N LEU A 94 -11.46 1.16 -0.27
CA LEU A 94 -11.49 -0.27 -0.54
C LEU A 94 -12.59 -0.99 0.24
N GLY A 95 -13.40 -0.28 1.03
CA GLY A 95 -14.41 -0.87 1.91
C GLY A 95 -13.85 -1.53 3.18
N THR A 96 -12.55 -1.38 3.48
CA THR A 96 -11.91 -1.90 4.72
C THR A 96 -12.06 -0.96 5.91
N GLY A 97 -12.50 0.28 5.69
CA GLY A 97 -12.63 1.33 6.69
C GLY A 97 -11.38 2.20 6.87
N ASN A 98 -10.22 1.76 6.34
CA ASN A 98 -9.00 2.57 6.28
C ASN A 98 -8.71 2.99 4.85
N ASN A 99 -8.84 4.29 4.57
CA ASN A 99 -8.67 4.83 3.22
C ASN A 99 -7.27 5.42 2.99
N ASN A 100 -6.45 5.51 4.04
CA ASN A 100 -5.15 6.17 3.97
C ASN A 100 -4.04 5.24 3.48
N LYS A 101 -4.20 3.92 3.67
CA LYS A 101 -3.14 2.95 3.38
C LYS A 101 -3.73 1.56 3.17
N ILE A 102 -2.98 0.72 2.48
CA ILE A 102 -3.24 -0.71 2.38
C ILE A 102 -2.28 -1.41 3.35
N ASN A 103 -2.82 -2.12 4.35
CA ASN A 103 -2.03 -2.76 5.41
C ASN A 103 -2.08 -4.30 5.39
N TRP A 104 -2.47 -4.89 4.26
CA TRP A 104 -2.50 -6.34 4.06
C TRP A 104 -1.79 -6.70 2.76
N ALA A 105 -1.21 -7.90 2.68
CA ALA A 105 -0.68 -8.44 1.43
C ALA A 105 -1.83 -8.64 0.41
N MET A 106 -1.69 -8.02 -0.77
CA MET A 106 -2.65 -8.11 -1.86
C MET A 106 -2.26 -9.26 -2.83
N ASP A 107 -3.23 -9.76 -3.61
CA ASP A 107 -3.03 -10.86 -4.57
C ASP A 107 -2.99 -10.40 -6.04
N ASP A 108 -2.16 -11.09 -6.82
CA ASP A 108 -1.59 -10.77 -8.13
C ASP A 108 -2.53 -10.24 -9.24
N LYS A 109 -3.72 -10.81 -9.42
CA LYS A 109 -4.56 -10.45 -10.59
C LYS A 109 -5.38 -9.17 -10.41
N GLN A 110 -5.51 -8.64 -9.20
CA GLN A 110 -6.44 -7.55 -8.91
C GLN A 110 -5.77 -6.20 -8.64
N GLU A 111 -4.46 -6.19 -8.36
CA GLU A 111 -3.71 -5.00 -7.97
C GLU A 111 -3.50 -3.99 -9.10
N ALA A 112 -3.22 -4.47 -10.32
CA ALA A 112 -3.02 -3.58 -11.46
C ALA A 112 -4.24 -2.67 -11.70
N ASN A 113 -5.45 -3.20 -11.46
CA ASN A 113 -6.69 -2.44 -11.58
C ASN A 113 -6.82 -1.35 -10.51
N ILE A 114 -6.31 -1.60 -9.30
CA ILE A 114 -6.30 -0.60 -8.22
C ILE A 114 -5.40 0.57 -8.63
N VAL A 115 -4.18 0.28 -9.06
CA VAL A 115 -3.22 1.31 -9.50
C VAL A 115 -3.78 2.11 -10.66
N GLU A 116 -4.43 1.46 -11.64
CA GLU A 116 -5.08 2.15 -12.75
C GLU A 116 -6.22 3.08 -12.27
N THR A 117 -7.03 2.61 -11.33
CA THR A 117 -8.13 3.41 -10.77
C THR A 117 -7.59 4.63 -10.03
N ILE A 118 -6.52 4.45 -9.24
CA ILE A 118 -5.81 5.54 -8.54
C ILE A 118 -5.28 6.54 -9.55
N TYR A 119 -4.58 6.10 -10.59
CA TYR A 119 -4.06 6.97 -11.63
C TYR A 119 -5.19 7.78 -12.30
N ARG A 120 -6.26 7.11 -12.76
CA ARG A 120 -7.42 7.79 -13.38
C ARG A 120 -8.11 8.79 -12.45
N GLY A 121 -8.19 8.49 -11.16
CA GLY A 121 -8.78 9.38 -10.16
C GLY A 121 -7.88 10.58 -9.83
N ALA A 122 -6.60 10.32 -9.60
CA ALA A 122 -5.61 11.32 -9.25
C ALA A 122 -5.31 12.27 -10.41
N SER A 123 -5.24 11.79 -11.65
CA SER A 123 -5.09 12.63 -12.85
C SER A 123 -6.27 13.59 -13.05
N LYS A 124 -7.45 13.27 -12.52
CA LYS A 124 -8.63 14.16 -12.49
C LYS A 124 -8.63 15.12 -11.29
N GLY A 125 -7.58 15.11 -10.47
CA GLY A 125 -7.45 15.96 -9.28
C GLY A 125 -8.24 15.47 -8.06
N ARG A 126 -8.70 14.22 -8.04
CA ARG A 126 -9.40 13.66 -6.87
C ARG A 126 -8.38 13.17 -5.84
N GLY A 127 -8.52 13.62 -4.60
CA GLY A 127 -7.70 13.15 -3.47
C GLY A 127 -8.22 11.86 -2.83
N LEU A 128 -9.46 11.45 -3.14
CA LEU A 128 -10.05 10.18 -2.72
C LEU A 128 -10.59 9.45 -3.96
N VAL A 129 -10.21 8.19 -4.09
CA VAL A 129 -10.57 7.32 -5.20
C VAL A 129 -11.31 6.11 -4.66
N VAL A 130 -12.47 5.81 -5.23
CA VAL A 130 -13.25 4.63 -4.83
C VAL A 130 -12.87 3.47 -5.74
N SER A 131 -12.46 2.35 -5.13
CA SER A 131 -12.23 1.12 -5.86
C SER A 131 -13.55 0.59 -6.42
N PRO A 132 -13.62 0.18 -7.70
CA PRO A 132 -14.81 -0.47 -8.25
C PRO A 132 -15.11 -1.83 -7.60
N LYS A 133 -14.15 -2.40 -6.86
CA LYS A 133 -14.31 -3.64 -6.09
C LYS A 133 -14.29 -3.36 -4.60
N ASP A 134 -15.21 -3.98 -3.88
CA ASP A 134 -15.26 -4.00 -2.43
C ASP A 134 -14.38 -5.13 -1.87
N TYR A 135 -13.38 -4.75 -1.07
CA TYR A 135 -12.46 -5.68 -0.40
C TYR A 135 -12.90 -6.02 1.05
N SER A 136 -14.05 -5.48 1.50
CA SER A 136 -14.59 -5.70 2.86
C SER A 136 -14.80 -7.19 3.21
N THR A 137 -15.07 -8.04 2.21
CA THR A 137 -15.34 -9.48 2.41
C THR A 137 -14.11 -10.28 2.83
N ARG A 138 -12.89 -9.82 2.52
CA ARG A 138 -11.65 -10.47 3.00
C ARG A 138 -11.42 -10.22 4.50
N TYR A 139 -11.74 -9.02 4.98
CA TYR A 139 -11.66 -8.69 6.41
C TYR A 139 -12.65 -9.52 7.26
N LYS A 140 -13.79 -9.94 6.68
CA LYS A 140 -14.80 -10.76 7.38
C LYS A 140 -14.33 -12.18 7.71
N TYR A 141 -13.38 -12.74 6.96
CA TYR A 141 -12.89 -14.12 7.19
C TYR A 141 -11.62 -14.20 8.04
N CYS A 142 -10.85 -13.12 8.22
CA CYS A 142 -9.64 -13.14 9.05
C CYS A 142 -9.96 -12.98 10.56
N LYS A 143 -11.11 -12.38 10.92
CA LYS A 143 -11.53 -12.28 12.34
C LYS A 143 -12.24 -13.54 12.87
N SER A 144 -12.68 -14.47 12.05
CA SER A 144 -13.38 -15.67 12.53
C SER A 144 -12.46 -16.81 12.97
N SER A 145 -11.15 -16.70 12.73
CA SER A 145 -10.17 -17.73 13.12
C SER A 145 -9.40 -17.41 14.42
N GLN A 146 -9.68 -16.29 15.10
CA GLN A 146 -9.06 -15.96 16.40
C GLN A 146 -10.01 -15.84 17.59
N THR A 147 -11.30 -16.16 17.44
CA THR A 147 -12.24 -16.20 18.57
C THR A 147 -12.84 -17.59 18.76
N SER A 148 -12.02 -18.54 19.20
CA SER A 148 -12.50 -19.79 19.79
C SER A 148 -11.89 -20.05 21.17
N HIS A 149 -11.80 -19.03 22.01
CA HIS A 149 -11.71 -19.20 23.45
C HIS A 149 -12.26 -17.94 24.14
N LEU A 150 -13.58 -17.93 24.37
CA LEU A 150 -14.21 -17.46 25.61
C LEU A 150 -15.73 -17.60 25.43
N SER A 151 -16.18 -18.74 25.95
CA SER A 151 -17.50 -19.07 26.51
C SER A 151 -18.51 -17.94 26.72
N SER A 152 -19.76 -18.27 26.34
CA SER A 152 -20.99 -18.11 27.15
C SER A 152 -21.41 -16.67 27.50
N SER A 153 -22.64 -16.22 27.34
CA SER A 153 -23.94 -16.90 27.43
C SER A 153 -24.99 -15.87 27.00
N CYS A 154 -25.94 -16.29 26.15
CA CYS A 154 -27.17 -15.55 25.89
C CYS A 154 -28.31 -16.40 26.42
N LEU A 155 -28.69 -16.15 27.68
CA LEU A 155 -30.01 -16.25 28.30
C LEU A 155 -30.02 -15.30 29.48
#